data_AF-A0A2D8AU32-F1
#
_entry.id   AF-A0A2D8AU32-F1
#
_cell.length_a   1.000
_cell.length_b   1.000
_cell.length_c   1.000
_cell.angle_alpha   90.00
_cell.angle_beta   90.00
_cell.angle_gamma   90.00
#
_symmetry.space_group_name_H-M   'P 1'
#
loop_
_entity.id
_entity.type
_entity.pdbx_description
1 polymer ?
#
loop_
_entity_poly.entity_id
_entity_poly.type
_entity_poly.pdbx_seq_one_letter_code
_entity_poly.pdbx_strand_id
1 'polypeptide(L)'
;MHFSGDTLLTKFLLPYIMQAGSATRHSHQDDEGGVVAVVEFLSAFTLFLMILTAFMSLAQLELGSNDPYTDIVDRSAVDGLDRLTSGEGWYVPYVDGVRDNANSTKDWHQIPVAQLYEGLVQPGIMSNSLLDFDRIEALANVSIEAMTSGLGLASDLQVRLVIQVEDSTNQSRVGTVLFDGGSDRSTASTSSVASRTFISGQDIVSVSLEVHDGGKSPKILRITEISPRPSNGGPEWIEMQNQNGFAISLTGWSFERSGTSGTATYLYKEGVIPGGKIILFSGDPSSQETGNATLVYDLGFTGFLGVGSIDGLDDNSGRLRLLFAEEDEGQGTQVCRVQWNPTTGILVDNTLVWNGGPPSKDTSWNLSNNPTPGDV
;
A
#
# COMPACT_ATOMS: atom_id res chain seq x y z
N MET A 1 -12.94 42.25 34.45
CA MET A 1 -13.72 43.51 34.32
C MET A 1 -12.87 44.65 34.86
N HIS A 2 -12.85 45.89 34.35
CA HIS A 2 -13.15 46.46 33.02
C HIS A 2 -12.71 47.96 32.98
N PHE A 3 -12.35 48.50 31.80
CA PHE A 3 -12.36 49.90 31.26
C PHE A 3 -12.21 51.23 32.09
N SER A 4 -11.43 52.19 31.50
CA SER A 4 -11.48 53.70 31.49
C SER A 4 -11.30 54.57 32.77
N GLY A 5 -10.97 55.88 32.76
CA GLY A 5 -10.38 56.80 31.72
C GLY A 5 -11.10 58.17 31.48
N ASP A 6 -10.49 59.37 31.69
CA ASP A 6 -11.19 60.70 31.56
C ASP A 6 -10.36 62.06 31.42
N THR A 7 -10.89 63.05 30.65
CA THR A 7 -10.88 64.59 30.61
C THR A 7 -9.72 65.59 31.02
N LEU A 8 -9.51 66.77 30.31
CA LEU A 8 -9.23 68.20 30.81
C LEU A 8 -8.90 69.38 29.76
N LEU A 9 -8.43 70.60 30.18
CA LEU A 9 -8.33 71.97 29.49
C LEU A 9 -7.01 72.81 29.86
N THR A 10 -6.58 74.06 29.50
CA THR A 10 -7.00 75.40 28.84
C THR A 10 -5.71 76.22 28.36
N LYS A 11 -5.49 77.56 28.05
CA LYS A 11 -6.09 78.97 28.08
C LYS A 11 -5.41 80.03 27.09
N PHE A 12 -5.38 81.38 27.32
CA PHE A 12 -5.07 82.50 26.32
C PHE A 12 -4.46 83.89 26.85
N LEU A 13 -3.64 84.60 26.01
CA LEU A 13 -3.41 86.09 25.73
C LEU A 13 -3.00 87.24 26.76
N LEU A 14 -1.94 88.08 26.44
CA LEU A 14 -1.79 89.59 26.50
C LEU A 14 -0.30 90.14 26.55
N PRO A 15 0.04 91.43 26.18
CA PRO A 15 1.44 91.96 26.09
C PRO A 15 1.81 93.33 26.77
N TYR A 16 3.11 93.61 26.98
CA TYR A 16 3.72 94.98 27.08
C TYR A 16 5.25 94.99 26.77
N ILE A 17 5.91 96.16 26.70
CA ILE A 17 7.23 96.37 26.06
C ILE A 17 8.41 96.52 27.05
N MET A 18 9.43 95.65 26.96
CA MET A 18 10.89 95.97 26.99
C MET A 18 11.77 94.70 27.02
N GLN A 19 12.73 94.58 26.09
CA GLN A 19 14.13 94.10 26.24
C GLN A 19 14.72 93.68 24.88
N ALA A 20 16.01 93.96 24.65
CA ALA A 20 16.75 93.58 23.45
C ALA A 20 18.08 92.91 23.85
N GLY A 21 18.64 91.97 23.07
CA GLY A 21 18.12 91.37 21.83
C GLY A 21 18.62 89.93 21.68
N SER A 22 17.80 89.06 21.08
CA SER A 22 18.08 87.62 21.01
C SER A 22 19.02 87.26 19.85
N ALA A 23 19.82 86.21 20.03
CA ALA A 23 20.69 85.66 18.98
C ALA A 23 19.87 84.80 18.00
N THR A 24 19.87 85.17 16.72
CA THR A 24 19.28 84.36 15.64
C THR A 24 20.16 83.15 15.33
N ARG A 25 19.65 81.96 15.66
CA ARG A 25 20.34 80.67 15.51
C ARG A 25 20.04 80.07 14.14
N HIS A 26 21.01 80.08 13.22
CA HIS A 26 20.91 79.39 11.93
C HIS A 26 21.21 77.88 12.09
N SER A 27 20.18 77.02 12.00
CA SER A 27 20.26 75.59 11.62
C SER A 27 18.88 74.90 11.76
N HIS A 28 18.65 73.83 10.99
CA HIS A 28 17.41 73.03 10.83
C HIS A 28 16.37 73.56 9.83
N GLN A 29 16.61 73.26 8.54
CA GLN A 29 15.55 73.16 7.52
C GLN A 29 15.90 72.16 6.41
N ASP A 30 17.19 71.96 6.09
CA ASP A 30 17.62 70.98 5.08
C ASP A 30 17.51 69.51 5.54
N ASP A 31 17.59 69.24 6.85
CA ASP A 31 17.53 67.89 7.44
C ASP A 31 16.17 67.20 7.19
N GLU A 32 15.06 67.92 7.35
CA GLU A 32 13.72 67.33 7.28
C GLU A 32 13.41 66.80 5.88
N GLY A 33 13.84 67.50 4.83
CA GLY A 33 13.67 67.03 3.44
C GLY A 33 14.45 65.74 3.16
N GLY A 34 15.65 65.61 3.70
CA GLY A 34 16.44 64.37 3.61
C GLY A 34 15.78 63.20 4.36
N VAL A 35 15.30 63.44 5.58
CA VAL A 35 14.61 62.41 6.38
C VAL A 35 13.29 61.98 5.72
N VAL A 36 12.49 62.92 5.20
CA VAL A 36 11.24 62.60 4.47
C VAL A 36 11.53 61.75 3.24
N ALA A 37 12.51 62.13 2.41
CA ALA A 37 12.88 61.36 1.22
C ALA A 37 13.39 59.93 1.57
N VAL A 38 14.13 59.78 2.68
CA VAL A 38 14.55 58.45 3.16
C VAL A 38 13.37 57.63 3.66
N VAL A 39 12.41 58.22 4.38
CA VAL A 39 11.19 57.52 4.86
C VAL A 39 10.25 57.16 3.71
N GLU A 40 10.09 58.03 2.71
CA GLU A 40 9.33 57.74 1.50
C GLU A 40 9.98 56.60 0.69
N PHE A 41 11.30 56.62 0.52
CA PHE A 41 12.04 55.50 -0.09
C PHE A 41 11.89 54.20 0.72
N LEU A 42 12.01 54.24 2.05
CA LEU A 42 11.91 53.03 2.88
C LEU A 42 10.50 52.44 2.87
N SER A 43 9.47 53.28 2.87
CA SER A 43 8.06 52.85 2.81
C SER A 43 7.68 52.35 1.41
N ALA A 44 8.13 53.00 0.34
CA ALA A 44 7.98 52.49 -1.02
C ALA A 44 8.73 51.17 -1.24
N PHE A 45 9.95 51.03 -0.70
CA PHE A 45 10.74 49.80 -0.82
C PHE A 45 10.17 48.64 0.00
N THR A 46 9.71 48.88 1.23
CA THR A 46 9.03 47.84 2.03
C THR A 46 7.68 47.44 1.43
N LEU A 47 6.91 48.39 0.86
CA LEU A 47 5.68 48.09 0.13
C LEU A 47 5.96 47.31 -1.17
N PHE A 48 7.02 47.66 -1.92
CA PHE A 48 7.47 46.88 -3.07
C PHE A 48 7.88 45.46 -2.66
N LEU A 49 8.64 45.28 -1.57
CA LEU A 49 9.00 43.96 -1.07
C LEU A 49 7.77 43.14 -0.62
N MET A 50 6.79 43.76 0.03
CA MET A 50 5.54 43.08 0.39
C MET A 50 4.70 42.66 -0.84
N ILE A 51 4.68 43.48 -1.90
CA ILE A 51 4.05 43.11 -3.17
C ILE A 51 4.83 41.99 -3.86
N LEU A 52 6.17 42.05 -3.85
CA LEU A 52 7.03 41.03 -4.46
C LEU A 52 6.89 39.67 -3.76
N THR A 53 6.88 39.63 -2.43
CA THR A 53 6.67 38.36 -1.70
C THR A 53 5.25 37.83 -1.90
N ALA A 54 4.22 38.69 -1.81
CA ALA A 54 2.84 38.28 -2.09
C ALA A 54 2.66 37.74 -3.52
N PHE A 55 3.29 38.39 -4.52
CA PHE A 55 3.26 37.94 -5.91
C PHE A 55 3.98 36.60 -6.11
N MET A 56 5.19 36.43 -5.53
CA MET A 56 5.92 35.17 -5.64
C MET A 56 5.20 34.01 -4.94
N SER A 57 4.57 34.26 -3.79
CA SER A 57 3.72 33.26 -3.12
C SER A 57 2.45 32.93 -3.90
N LEU A 58 1.82 33.90 -4.58
CA LEU A 58 0.67 33.65 -5.45
C LEU A 58 1.07 32.88 -6.71
N ALA A 59 2.20 33.22 -7.33
CA ALA A 59 2.72 32.50 -8.50
C ALA A 59 3.06 31.03 -8.16
N GLN A 60 3.57 30.75 -6.96
CA GLN A 60 3.78 29.38 -6.46
C GLN A 60 2.47 28.61 -6.20
N LEU A 61 1.36 29.31 -5.94
CA LEU A 61 0.03 28.71 -5.80
C LEU A 61 -0.66 28.47 -7.15
N GLU A 62 -0.45 29.33 -8.15
CA GLU A 62 -1.07 29.20 -9.48
C GLU A 62 -0.29 28.27 -10.45
N LEU A 63 1.05 28.20 -10.32
CA LEU A 63 1.91 27.36 -11.17
C LEU A 63 2.32 26.03 -10.51
N GLY A 64 2.05 25.85 -9.22
CA GLY A 64 2.46 24.69 -8.44
C GLY A 64 3.99 24.57 -8.26
N SER A 65 4.42 23.39 -7.83
CA SER A 65 5.84 23.03 -7.76
C SER A 65 6.33 22.56 -9.13
N ASN A 66 7.20 23.35 -9.77
CA ASN A 66 7.95 22.94 -10.97
C ASN A 66 9.02 21.89 -10.59
N ASP A 67 8.58 20.68 -10.25
CA ASP A 67 9.40 19.51 -9.98
C ASP A 67 9.14 18.42 -11.04
N PRO A 68 10.12 18.15 -11.92
CA PRO A 68 9.98 17.12 -12.95
C PRO A 68 9.71 15.70 -12.44
N TYR A 69 10.00 15.39 -11.16
CA TYR A 69 9.64 14.09 -10.60
C TYR A 69 8.14 14.00 -10.29
N THR A 70 7.59 15.02 -9.62
CA THR A 70 6.14 15.15 -9.41
C THR A 70 5.37 15.15 -10.74
N ASP A 71 5.84 15.87 -11.77
CA ASP A 71 5.26 15.84 -13.13
C ASP A 71 5.19 14.41 -13.71
N ILE A 72 6.19 13.57 -13.43
CA ILE A 72 6.25 12.17 -13.87
C ILE A 72 5.24 11.31 -13.09
N VAL A 73 5.08 11.52 -11.78
CA VAL A 73 4.12 10.77 -10.96
C VAL A 73 2.67 11.13 -11.31
N ASP A 74 2.36 12.42 -11.46
CA ASP A 74 1.05 12.90 -11.92
C ASP A 74 0.69 12.32 -13.29
N ARG A 75 1.62 12.39 -14.25
CA ARG A 75 1.44 11.78 -15.56
C ARG A 75 1.27 10.26 -15.48
N SER A 76 2.03 9.59 -14.61
CA SER A 76 1.98 8.13 -14.45
C SER A 76 0.62 7.65 -13.96
N ALA A 77 -0.02 8.38 -13.05
CA ALA A 77 -1.38 8.08 -12.62
C ALA A 77 -2.40 8.22 -13.77
N VAL A 78 -2.31 9.29 -14.56
CA VAL A 78 -3.24 9.55 -15.68
C VAL A 78 -3.02 8.58 -16.85
N ASP A 79 -1.79 8.45 -17.35
CA ASP A 79 -1.45 7.54 -18.46
C ASP A 79 -1.69 6.07 -18.04
N GLY A 80 -1.45 5.72 -16.77
CA GLY A 80 -1.72 4.39 -16.21
C GLY A 80 -3.21 4.07 -16.11
N LEU A 81 -4.03 4.98 -15.58
CA LEU A 81 -5.48 4.79 -15.50
C LEU A 81 -6.12 4.70 -16.90
N ASP A 82 -5.65 5.50 -17.86
CA ASP A 82 -6.15 5.42 -19.23
C ASP A 82 -5.75 4.10 -19.91
N ARG A 83 -4.53 3.58 -19.69
CA ARG A 83 -4.13 2.23 -20.14
C ARG A 83 -5.00 1.12 -19.54
N LEU A 84 -5.33 1.21 -18.24
CA LEU A 84 -6.21 0.26 -17.55
C LEU A 84 -7.66 0.31 -18.07
N THR A 85 -8.13 1.49 -18.48
CA THR A 85 -9.55 1.75 -18.79
C THR A 85 -9.86 2.08 -20.25
N SER A 86 -8.91 1.92 -21.17
CA SER A 86 -9.10 2.13 -22.61
C SER A 86 -9.49 0.87 -23.39
N GLY A 87 -9.40 -0.32 -22.80
CA GLY A 87 -9.77 -1.57 -23.47
C GLY A 87 -9.57 -2.84 -22.64
N GLU A 88 -9.54 -3.97 -23.35
CA GLU A 88 -9.56 -5.33 -22.81
C GLU A 88 -8.22 -5.80 -22.20
N GLY A 89 -7.12 -5.06 -22.43
CA GLY A 89 -5.76 -5.48 -22.10
C GLY A 89 -5.19 -6.51 -23.09
N TRP A 90 -4.00 -7.02 -22.79
CA TRP A 90 -3.28 -8.00 -23.62
C TRP A 90 -2.29 -8.82 -22.78
N TYR A 91 -2.11 -10.10 -23.11
CA TYR A 91 -1.11 -11.00 -22.53
C TYR A 91 -0.24 -11.62 -23.62
N VAL A 92 1.08 -11.62 -23.40
CA VAL A 92 2.10 -12.25 -24.25
C VAL A 92 2.87 -13.29 -23.42
N PRO A 93 2.77 -14.59 -23.72
CA PRO A 93 3.60 -15.60 -23.06
C PRO A 93 5.07 -15.49 -23.46
N TYR A 94 5.97 -15.93 -22.58
CA TYR A 94 7.35 -16.26 -22.95
C TYR A 94 7.50 -17.77 -23.21
N VAL A 95 8.33 -18.12 -24.17
CA VAL A 95 8.77 -19.50 -24.47
C VAL A 95 10.28 -19.46 -24.61
N ASP A 96 11.00 -20.27 -23.84
CA ASP A 96 12.48 -20.29 -23.77
C ASP A 96 13.12 -18.89 -23.57
N GLY A 97 12.44 -18.01 -22.80
CA GLY A 97 12.87 -16.63 -22.55
C GLY A 97 12.59 -15.64 -23.68
N VAL A 98 11.92 -16.06 -24.76
CA VAL A 98 11.56 -15.21 -25.91
C VAL A 98 10.05 -14.95 -25.93
N ARG A 99 9.62 -13.73 -26.25
CA ARG A 99 8.19 -13.38 -26.35
C ARG A 99 7.52 -14.11 -27.52
N ASP A 100 6.56 -14.96 -27.21
CA ASP A 100 5.70 -15.58 -28.21
C ASP A 100 4.48 -14.69 -28.50
N ASN A 101 4.68 -13.78 -29.45
CA ASN A 101 3.63 -12.89 -29.92
C ASN A 101 2.53 -13.64 -30.71
N ALA A 102 2.76 -14.87 -31.17
CA ALA A 102 1.79 -15.63 -31.97
C ALA A 102 0.70 -16.27 -31.09
N ASN A 103 1.06 -16.70 -29.87
CA ASN A 103 0.13 -17.19 -28.85
C ASN A 103 -0.33 -16.10 -27.85
N SER A 104 -0.24 -14.82 -28.25
CA SER A 104 -0.66 -13.70 -27.41
C SER A 104 -2.16 -13.37 -27.58
N THR A 105 -2.82 -12.92 -26.51
CA THR A 105 -4.30 -12.85 -26.44
C THR A 105 -4.81 -11.65 -25.63
N LYS A 106 -6.06 -11.24 -25.89
CA LYS A 106 -6.82 -10.32 -25.02
C LYS A 106 -7.30 -10.98 -23.74
N ASP A 107 -7.45 -12.30 -23.72
CA ASP A 107 -8.18 -13.00 -22.66
C ASP A 107 -7.26 -13.39 -21.49
N TRP A 108 -6.41 -12.44 -21.11
CA TRP A 108 -5.47 -12.51 -19.98
C TRP A 108 -6.18 -12.90 -18.67
N HIS A 109 -7.43 -12.49 -18.50
CA HIS A 109 -8.27 -12.80 -17.34
C HIS A 109 -8.58 -14.30 -17.19
N GLN A 110 -8.40 -15.11 -18.24
CA GLN A 110 -8.60 -16.56 -18.24
C GLN A 110 -7.29 -17.35 -18.11
N ILE A 111 -6.14 -16.65 -18.11
CA ILE A 111 -4.82 -17.28 -17.98
C ILE A 111 -4.55 -17.61 -16.50
N PRO A 112 -4.16 -18.86 -16.16
CA PRO A 112 -3.83 -19.23 -14.78
C PRO A 112 -2.71 -18.35 -14.21
N VAL A 113 -2.82 -17.99 -12.92
CA VAL A 113 -1.88 -17.09 -12.20
C VAL A 113 -0.40 -17.39 -12.46
N ALA A 114 0.00 -18.67 -12.45
CA ALA A 114 1.39 -19.07 -12.70
C ALA A 114 1.85 -18.76 -14.13
N GLN A 115 0.99 -18.94 -15.14
CA GLN A 115 1.31 -18.55 -16.52
C GLN A 115 1.29 -17.03 -16.70
N LEU A 116 0.36 -16.35 -16.02
CA LEU A 116 0.27 -14.89 -16.09
C LEU A 116 1.52 -14.20 -15.53
N TYR A 117 2.09 -14.76 -14.46
CA TYR A 117 3.34 -14.30 -13.81
C TYR A 117 4.59 -14.52 -14.67
N GLU A 118 4.69 -15.67 -15.36
CA GLU A 118 5.80 -15.99 -16.28
C GLU A 118 5.68 -15.25 -17.64
N GLY A 119 4.60 -14.50 -17.87
CA GLY A 119 4.34 -13.77 -19.10
C GLY A 119 4.53 -12.24 -18.98
N LEU A 120 4.12 -11.53 -20.02
CA LEU A 120 3.90 -10.08 -19.96
C LEU A 120 2.42 -9.79 -20.11
N VAL A 121 1.82 -9.11 -19.14
CA VAL A 121 0.42 -8.65 -19.20
C VAL A 121 0.35 -7.12 -19.15
N GLN A 122 -0.40 -6.53 -20.07
CA GLN A 122 -0.99 -5.20 -19.90
C GLN A 122 -2.44 -5.42 -19.45
N PRO A 123 -2.79 -5.22 -18.16
CA PRO A 123 -4.15 -5.41 -17.69
C PRO A 123 -5.08 -4.33 -18.26
N GLY A 124 -6.33 -4.70 -18.51
CA GLY A 124 -7.38 -3.80 -18.97
C GLY A 124 -8.75 -4.31 -18.57
N ILE A 125 -9.56 -3.46 -17.93
CA ILE A 125 -10.81 -3.85 -17.24
C ILE A 125 -12.08 -3.54 -18.03
N MET A 126 -11.95 -3.24 -19.32
CA MET A 126 -13.08 -2.89 -20.20
C MET A 126 -13.33 -3.96 -21.24
N SER A 127 -14.58 -4.20 -21.61
CA SER A 127 -14.99 -5.02 -22.74
C SER A 127 -16.17 -4.37 -23.44
N ASN A 128 -16.13 -4.27 -24.78
CA ASN A 128 -17.18 -3.63 -25.58
C ASN A 128 -17.58 -2.22 -25.08
N SER A 129 -16.60 -1.45 -24.58
CA SER A 129 -16.76 -0.11 -23.97
C SER A 129 -17.57 -0.05 -22.67
N LEU A 130 -17.77 -1.18 -21.99
CA LEU A 130 -18.32 -1.29 -20.63
C LEU A 130 -17.25 -1.88 -19.68
N LEU A 131 -17.44 -1.74 -18.36
CA LEU A 131 -16.62 -2.47 -17.39
C LEU A 131 -16.88 -3.97 -17.50
N ASP A 132 -15.81 -4.76 -17.40
CA ASP A 132 -15.81 -6.22 -17.47
C ASP A 132 -15.46 -6.77 -16.08
N PHE A 133 -16.47 -7.32 -15.38
CA PHE A 133 -16.31 -7.78 -14.00
C PHE A 133 -15.44 -9.02 -13.88
N ASP A 134 -15.40 -9.87 -14.90
CA ASP A 134 -14.55 -11.06 -14.93
C ASP A 134 -13.06 -10.63 -15.03
N ARG A 135 -12.79 -9.54 -15.77
CA ARG A 135 -11.47 -8.89 -15.79
C ARG A 135 -11.12 -8.18 -14.48
N ILE A 136 -12.10 -7.60 -13.78
CA ILE A 136 -11.88 -6.99 -12.45
C ILE A 136 -11.54 -8.06 -11.40
N GLU A 137 -12.25 -9.19 -11.35
CA GLU A 137 -11.90 -10.29 -10.43
C GLU A 137 -10.53 -10.89 -10.79
N ALA A 138 -10.23 -11.06 -12.08
CA ALA A 138 -8.95 -11.60 -12.53
C ALA A 138 -7.73 -10.69 -12.26
N LEU A 139 -7.91 -9.42 -11.85
CA LEU A 139 -6.81 -8.62 -11.29
C LEU A 139 -6.14 -9.31 -10.10
N ALA A 140 -6.86 -10.18 -9.39
CA ALA A 140 -6.29 -11.02 -8.33
C ALA A 140 -5.20 -11.98 -8.82
N ASN A 141 -5.14 -12.31 -10.11
CA ASN A 141 -4.07 -13.12 -10.71
C ASN A 141 -2.87 -12.29 -11.19
N VAL A 142 -2.99 -10.95 -11.25
CA VAL A 142 -1.92 -10.02 -11.67
C VAL A 142 -1.07 -9.68 -10.45
N SER A 143 0.26 -9.69 -10.56
CA SER A 143 1.14 -9.21 -9.48
C SER A 143 1.36 -7.70 -9.54
N ILE A 144 1.88 -7.08 -8.47
CA ILE A 144 2.14 -5.62 -8.47
C ILE A 144 3.16 -5.25 -9.55
N GLU A 145 4.18 -6.09 -9.77
CA GLU A 145 5.24 -5.88 -10.75
C GLU A 145 4.69 -6.02 -12.18
N ALA A 146 3.79 -6.97 -12.40
CA ALA A 146 3.06 -7.12 -13.66
C ALA A 146 2.09 -5.95 -13.90
N MET A 147 1.48 -5.41 -12.85
CA MET A 147 0.60 -4.23 -12.91
C MET A 147 1.39 -2.95 -13.25
N THR A 148 2.49 -2.65 -12.54
CA THR A 148 3.30 -1.43 -12.80
C THR A 148 3.98 -1.48 -14.16
N SER A 149 4.56 -2.63 -14.54
CA SER A 149 5.20 -2.79 -15.86
C SER A 149 4.18 -2.88 -17.01
N GLY A 150 3.02 -3.48 -16.80
CA GLY A 150 1.91 -3.54 -17.75
C GLY A 150 1.27 -2.18 -18.01
N LEU A 151 1.09 -1.37 -16.97
CA LEU A 151 0.75 0.05 -17.12
C LEU A 151 1.93 0.90 -17.63
N GLY A 152 3.14 0.35 -17.67
CA GLY A 152 4.35 0.98 -18.19
C GLY A 152 4.82 2.18 -17.37
N LEU A 153 4.78 2.03 -16.04
CA LEU A 153 5.31 2.99 -15.07
C LEU A 153 6.84 2.82 -14.92
N ALA A 154 7.50 3.75 -14.23
CA ALA A 154 8.91 3.60 -13.86
C ALA A 154 9.09 2.57 -12.74
N SER A 155 10.25 1.91 -12.68
CA SER A 155 10.51 0.77 -11.77
C SER A 155 10.62 1.14 -10.28
N ASP A 156 10.85 2.42 -9.99
CA ASP A 156 10.82 3.00 -8.64
C ASP A 156 9.40 3.35 -8.17
N LEU A 157 8.42 3.41 -9.09
CA LEU A 157 7.03 3.70 -8.76
C LEU A 157 6.24 2.44 -8.41
N GLN A 158 5.32 2.60 -7.49
CA GLN A 158 4.38 1.58 -7.01
C GLN A 158 2.94 2.09 -7.18
N VAL A 159 1.96 1.20 -7.03
CA VAL A 159 0.54 1.49 -7.25
C VAL A 159 -0.33 1.05 -6.09
N ARG A 160 -1.46 1.76 -5.90
CA ARG A 160 -2.67 1.19 -5.30
C ARG A 160 -3.86 1.40 -6.24
N LEU A 161 -4.56 0.32 -6.54
CA LEU A 161 -5.79 0.33 -7.32
C LEU A 161 -6.97 0.04 -6.40
N VAL A 162 -7.96 0.92 -6.41
CA VAL A 162 -9.26 0.72 -5.76
C VAL A 162 -10.36 0.81 -6.81
N ILE A 163 -11.23 -0.19 -6.85
CA ILE A 163 -12.44 -0.22 -7.68
C ILE A 163 -13.63 -0.45 -6.75
N GLN A 164 -14.60 0.46 -6.74
CA GLN A 164 -15.74 0.40 -5.81
C GLN A 164 -17.03 0.96 -6.40
N VAL A 165 -18.17 0.51 -5.89
CA VAL A 165 -19.50 1.04 -6.22
C VAL A 165 -19.78 2.29 -5.37
N GLU A 166 -19.77 3.47 -6.00
CA GLU A 166 -20.02 4.76 -5.33
C GLU A 166 -21.52 5.03 -5.12
N ASP A 167 -22.36 4.62 -6.07
CA ASP A 167 -23.81 4.75 -6.01
C ASP A 167 -24.49 3.55 -6.70
N SER A 168 -25.70 3.21 -6.26
CA SER A 168 -26.52 2.16 -6.85
C SER A 168 -27.97 2.29 -6.42
N THR A 169 -28.90 1.96 -7.32
CA THR A 169 -30.33 1.84 -6.96
C THR A 169 -30.56 0.72 -5.93
N ASN A 170 -29.63 -0.22 -5.76
CA ASN A 170 -29.60 -1.09 -4.58
C ASN A 170 -28.63 -0.54 -3.54
N GLN A 171 -29.17 0.02 -2.46
CA GLN A 171 -28.39 0.58 -1.35
C GLN A 171 -27.49 -0.44 -0.63
N SER A 172 -27.69 -1.76 -0.80
CA SER A 172 -26.77 -2.77 -0.29
C SER A 172 -25.50 -2.95 -1.14
N ARG A 173 -25.40 -2.30 -2.31
CA ARG A 173 -24.20 -2.32 -3.17
C ARG A 173 -23.32 -1.08 -2.97
N VAL A 174 -23.85 0.02 -2.48
CA VAL A 174 -23.08 1.26 -2.22
C VAL A 174 -21.96 0.98 -1.21
N GLY A 175 -20.73 1.36 -1.57
CA GLY A 175 -19.53 1.03 -0.80
C GLY A 175 -18.98 -0.39 -0.99
N THR A 176 -19.52 -1.18 -1.93
CA THR A 176 -18.94 -2.49 -2.27
C THR A 176 -17.61 -2.28 -2.98
N VAL A 177 -16.52 -2.71 -2.34
CA VAL A 177 -15.21 -2.85 -2.97
C VAL A 177 -15.26 -4.04 -3.93
N LEU A 178 -14.97 -3.77 -5.20
CA LEU A 178 -14.81 -4.77 -6.27
C LEU A 178 -13.34 -5.19 -6.41
N PHE A 179 -12.42 -4.28 -6.09
CA PHE A 179 -10.99 -4.54 -5.96
C PHE A 179 -10.33 -3.51 -5.03
N ASP A 180 -9.43 -3.93 -4.15
CA ASP A 180 -8.47 -3.05 -3.45
C ASP A 180 -7.14 -3.80 -3.31
N GLY A 181 -6.09 -3.28 -3.92
CA GLY A 181 -4.78 -3.94 -3.95
C GLY A 181 -3.66 -2.99 -4.31
N GLY A 182 -2.44 -3.35 -3.91
CA GLY A 182 -1.23 -2.58 -4.17
C GLY A 182 -0.36 -2.38 -2.93
N SER A 183 0.35 -1.26 -2.90
CA SER A 183 1.25 -0.83 -1.82
C SER A 183 0.64 0.24 -0.92
N ASP A 184 1.17 0.36 0.29
CA ASP A 184 0.88 1.48 1.18
C ASP A 184 1.82 2.66 0.90
N ARG A 185 1.25 3.84 0.61
CA ARG A 185 1.97 5.12 0.49
C ARG A 185 2.69 5.59 1.76
N SER A 186 2.70 4.79 2.82
CA SER A 186 3.22 5.11 4.16
C SER A 186 4.69 5.53 4.20
N THR A 187 5.44 5.26 3.13
CA THR A 187 6.86 5.62 2.95
C THR A 187 7.11 6.54 1.76
N ALA A 188 6.05 7.04 1.10
CA ALA A 188 6.15 7.89 -0.08
C ALA A 188 6.57 9.34 0.27
N SER A 189 7.41 9.92 -0.57
CA SER A 189 7.63 11.37 -0.68
C SER A 189 6.63 12.02 -1.64
N THR A 190 6.31 11.33 -2.75
CA THR A 190 5.46 11.83 -3.83
C THR A 190 4.41 10.77 -4.21
N SER A 191 3.16 11.21 -4.33
CA SER A 191 2.02 10.39 -4.75
C SER A 191 1.05 11.23 -5.58
N SER A 192 0.43 10.61 -6.58
CA SER A 192 -0.68 11.17 -7.35
C SER A 192 -1.80 10.16 -7.54
N VAL A 193 -3.03 10.65 -7.69
CA VAL A 193 -4.23 9.82 -7.84
C VAL A 193 -5.02 10.27 -9.06
N ALA A 194 -5.24 9.36 -10.00
CA ALA A 194 -6.20 9.52 -11.08
C ALA A 194 -7.43 8.66 -10.80
N SER A 195 -8.63 9.18 -11.11
CA SER A 195 -9.86 8.38 -11.03
C SER A 195 -10.79 8.62 -12.22
N ARG A 196 -11.58 7.59 -12.55
CA ARG A 196 -12.56 7.59 -13.65
C ARG A 196 -13.80 6.81 -13.21
N THR A 197 -14.98 7.33 -13.54
CA THR A 197 -16.27 6.79 -13.12
C THR A 197 -17.02 6.21 -14.31
N PHE A 198 -17.67 5.06 -14.11
CA PHE A 198 -18.40 4.31 -15.12
C PHE A 198 -19.84 4.04 -14.67
N ILE A 199 -20.77 4.05 -15.62
CA ILE A 199 -22.16 3.62 -15.37
C ILE A 199 -22.27 2.16 -15.81
N SER A 200 -22.52 1.27 -14.86
CA SER A 200 -22.65 -0.17 -15.06
C SER A 200 -24.06 -0.63 -14.73
N GLY A 201 -24.98 -0.44 -15.68
CA GLY A 201 -26.40 -0.79 -15.53
C GLY A 201 -27.13 0.11 -14.53
N GLN A 202 -27.17 -0.32 -13.26
CA GLN A 202 -27.77 0.42 -12.14
C GLN A 202 -26.74 1.00 -11.16
N ASP A 203 -25.46 0.66 -11.33
CA ASP A 203 -24.37 1.10 -10.47
C ASP A 203 -23.55 2.21 -11.12
N ILE A 204 -23.00 3.07 -10.27
CA ILE A 204 -21.92 4.01 -10.58
C ILE A 204 -20.65 3.47 -9.93
N VAL A 205 -19.70 3.03 -10.76
CA VAL A 205 -18.44 2.41 -10.30
C VAL A 205 -17.29 3.40 -10.49
N SER A 206 -16.52 3.63 -9.43
CA SER A 206 -15.26 4.38 -9.47
C SER A 206 -14.09 3.42 -9.65
N VAL A 207 -13.15 3.80 -10.51
CA VAL A 207 -11.83 3.19 -10.67
C VAL A 207 -10.82 4.27 -10.30
N SER A 208 -10.04 4.03 -9.24
CA SER A 208 -9.06 4.98 -8.71
C SER A 208 -7.68 4.33 -8.65
N LEU A 209 -6.71 4.94 -9.32
CA LEU A 209 -5.31 4.50 -9.35
C LEU A 209 -4.44 5.57 -8.66
N GLU A 210 -3.90 5.22 -7.50
CA GLU A 210 -2.80 5.93 -6.85
C GLU A 210 -1.47 5.40 -7.41
N VAL A 211 -0.54 6.30 -7.76
CA VAL A 211 0.85 5.99 -8.14
C VAL A 211 1.76 6.77 -7.19
N HIS A 212 2.76 6.10 -6.60
CA HIS A 212 3.64 6.72 -5.61
C HIS A 212 5.06 6.14 -5.59
N ASP A 213 6.02 6.91 -5.07
CA ASP A 213 7.42 6.49 -4.88
C ASP A 213 7.69 5.69 -3.58
N GLY A 214 6.66 5.51 -2.74
CA GLY A 214 6.74 4.81 -1.46
C GLY A 214 7.09 3.31 -1.58
N GLY A 215 8.33 2.96 -1.30
CA GLY A 215 8.86 1.60 -1.39
C GLY A 215 8.82 0.79 -0.10
N LYS A 216 7.66 0.24 0.27
CA LYS A 216 7.57 -1.04 1.02
C LYS A 216 6.16 -1.64 1.03
N SER A 217 5.98 -2.74 0.31
CA SER A 217 4.82 -3.62 0.44
C SER A 217 4.73 -4.16 1.89
N PRO A 218 3.61 -4.01 2.62
CA PRO A 218 3.50 -4.37 4.05
C PRO A 218 3.44 -5.89 4.35
N LYS A 219 4.35 -6.66 3.73
CA LYS A 219 4.61 -8.11 3.89
C LYS A 219 3.32 -8.91 4.08
N ILE A 220 2.58 -9.11 3.00
CA ILE A 220 1.12 -9.18 3.07
C ILE A 220 0.58 -10.63 3.18
N LEU A 221 1.47 -11.63 3.08
CA LEU A 221 1.14 -13.01 3.45
C LEU A 221 1.05 -13.16 4.99
N ARG A 222 0.01 -13.84 5.47
CA ARG A 222 -0.19 -14.20 6.89
C ARG A 222 -0.40 -15.69 7.02
N ILE A 223 0.32 -16.35 7.92
CA ILE A 223 -0.16 -17.62 8.46
C ILE A 223 -1.46 -17.30 9.22
N THR A 224 -2.52 -18.07 8.97
CA THR A 224 -3.85 -17.88 9.56
C THR A 224 -4.21 -18.99 10.53
N GLU A 225 -3.91 -20.25 10.19
CA GLU A 225 -4.05 -21.41 11.06
C GLU A 225 -2.92 -22.43 10.82
N ILE A 226 -2.53 -23.20 11.84
CA ILE A 226 -1.68 -24.40 11.66
C ILE A 226 -2.23 -25.59 12.43
N SER A 227 -2.05 -26.80 11.88
CA SER A 227 -2.23 -28.07 12.59
C SER A 227 -0.90 -28.82 12.71
N PRO A 228 -0.22 -28.74 13.86
CA PRO A 228 0.94 -29.57 14.16
C PRO A 228 0.59 -31.03 14.45
N ARG A 229 -0.69 -31.32 14.73
CA ARG A 229 -1.13 -32.63 15.23
C ARG A 229 -2.56 -33.01 14.78
N PRO A 230 -2.78 -33.29 13.49
CA PRO A 230 -4.08 -33.74 12.98
C PRO A 230 -4.53 -35.07 13.61
N SER A 231 -5.84 -35.31 13.67
CA SER A 231 -6.38 -36.60 14.10
C SER A 231 -6.01 -37.75 13.16
N ASN A 232 -6.03 -38.97 13.70
CA ASN A 232 -5.89 -40.24 12.99
C ASN A 232 -4.60 -40.43 12.16
N GLY A 233 -3.60 -39.56 12.32
CA GLY A 233 -2.39 -39.55 11.48
C GLY A 233 -2.60 -38.88 10.11
N GLY A 234 -3.56 -37.95 9.99
CA GLY A 234 -3.68 -37.07 8.84
C GLY A 234 -2.41 -36.20 8.64
N PRO A 235 -2.30 -35.52 7.49
CA PRO A 235 -1.15 -34.68 7.18
C PRO A 235 -1.12 -33.39 8.00
N GLU A 236 0.03 -33.05 8.56
CA GLU A 236 0.27 -31.72 9.13
C GLU A 236 0.05 -30.63 8.08
N TRP A 237 -0.45 -29.47 8.50
CA TRP A 237 -0.68 -28.37 7.57
C TRP A 237 -0.48 -26.98 8.16
N ILE A 238 -0.21 -26.05 7.25
CA ILE A 238 -0.08 -24.61 7.48
C ILE A 238 -1.02 -23.92 6.50
N GLU A 239 -1.95 -23.11 7.00
CA GLU A 239 -2.74 -22.21 6.18
C GLU A 239 -2.08 -20.85 6.08
N MET A 240 -2.13 -20.24 4.89
CA MET A 240 -1.65 -18.89 4.67
C MET A 240 -2.59 -18.11 3.74
N GLN A 241 -2.94 -16.88 4.12
CA GLN A 241 -3.73 -15.94 3.32
C GLN A 241 -2.84 -14.88 2.68
N ASN A 242 -3.10 -14.55 1.41
CA ASN A 242 -2.63 -13.31 0.79
C ASN A 242 -3.65 -12.18 1.06
N GLN A 243 -3.27 -11.18 1.87
CA GLN A 243 -4.15 -10.05 2.21
C GLN A 243 -4.12 -8.89 1.20
N ASN A 244 -3.42 -9.01 0.07
CA ASN A 244 -3.42 -8.02 -1.01
C ASN A 244 -4.48 -8.37 -2.05
N GLY A 245 -5.07 -7.38 -2.73
CA GLY A 245 -5.86 -7.59 -3.94
C GLY A 245 -5.05 -8.14 -5.12
N PHE A 246 -3.74 -7.92 -5.20
CA PHE A 246 -2.86 -8.48 -6.24
C PHE A 246 -2.20 -9.81 -5.83
N ALA A 247 -1.78 -10.58 -6.83
CA ALA A 247 -1.00 -11.80 -6.65
C ALA A 247 0.40 -11.52 -6.07
N ILE A 248 0.93 -12.47 -5.29
CA ILE A 248 2.25 -12.39 -4.66
C ILE A 248 3.06 -13.64 -5.04
N SER A 249 4.30 -13.42 -5.50
CA SER A 249 5.28 -14.49 -5.73
C SER A 249 5.79 -15.07 -4.41
N LEU A 250 5.98 -16.39 -4.36
CA LEU A 250 6.60 -17.07 -3.23
C LEU A 250 8.13 -17.02 -3.25
N THR A 251 8.77 -16.58 -4.35
CA THR A 251 10.23 -16.39 -4.37
C THR A 251 10.70 -15.49 -3.23
N GLY A 252 11.74 -15.91 -2.51
CA GLY A 252 12.27 -15.21 -1.33
C GLY A 252 11.53 -15.49 -0.02
N TRP A 253 10.33 -16.09 -0.08
CA TRP A 253 9.61 -16.55 1.12
C TRP A 253 10.12 -17.92 1.59
N SER A 254 10.19 -18.09 2.90
CA SER A 254 10.64 -19.35 3.51
C SER A 254 9.90 -19.67 4.80
N PHE A 255 9.70 -20.96 5.04
CA PHE A 255 9.33 -21.49 6.34
C PHE A 255 10.56 -22.01 7.08
N GLU A 256 10.62 -21.78 8.39
CA GLU A 256 11.53 -22.46 9.29
C GLU A 256 10.74 -23.08 10.44
N ARG A 257 10.93 -24.38 10.68
CA ARG A 257 10.44 -25.07 11.88
C ARG A 257 11.58 -25.47 12.81
N SER A 258 11.34 -25.44 14.11
CA SER A 258 12.25 -25.99 15.13
C SER A 258 11.48 -26.61 16.29
N GLY A 259 11.80 -27.84 16.67
CA GLY A 259 11.20 -28.59 17.77
C GLY A 259 12.14 -29.70 18.27
N THR A 260 11.60 -30.68 18.99
CA THR A 260 12.33 -31.92 19.36
C THR A 260 12.53 -32.84 18.15
N SER A 261 11.65 -32.76 17.14
CA SER A 261 11.82 -33.36 15.81
C SER A 261 13.00 -32.79 14.99
N GLY A 262 13.65 -31.72 15.47
CA GLY A 262 14.86 -31.13 14.88
C GLY A 262 14.66 -29.68 14.45
N THR A 263 15.30 -29.29 13.35
CA THR A 263 15.13 -27.96 12.73
C THR A 263 15.25 -28.09 11.23
N ALA A 264 14.34 -27.47 10.49
CA ALA A 264 14.30 -27.50 9.03
C ALA A 264 13.91 -26.12 8.48
N THR A 265 14.42 -25.80 7.30
CA THR A 265 14.08 -24.58 6.55
C THR A 265 13.72 -24.97 5.13
N TYR A 266 12.60 -24.47 4.62
CA TYR A 266 12.21 -24.60 3.22
C TYR A 266 12.09 -23.21 2.61
N LEU A 267 12.78 -22.99 1.48
CA LEU A 267 12.83 -21.72 0.74
C LEU A 267 12.14 -21.92 -0.60
N TYR A 268 11.11 -21.13 -0.86
CA TYR A 268 10.45 -21.09 -2.16
C TYR A 268 11.30 -20.31 -3.17
N LYS A 269 11.29 -20.79 -4.41
CA LYS A 269 12.00 -20.24 -5.57
C LYS A 269 11.07 -19.99 -6.77
N GLU A 270 9.83 -20.40 -6.61
CA GLU A 270 8.76 -20.46 -7.61
C GLU A 270 7.42 -20.59 -6.86
N GLY A 271 6.31 -20.46 -7.57
CA GLY A 271 4.96 -20.45 -7.00
C GLY A 271 4.43 -19.04 -6.78
N VAL A 272 3.11 -18.89 -6.95
CA VAL A 272 2.42 -17.60 -6.89
C VAL A 272 1.07 -17.80 -6.19
N ILE A 273 0.67 -16.84 -5.35
CA ILE A 273 -0.60 -16.87 -4.61
C ILE A 273 -1.47 -15.70 -5.11
N PRO A 274 -2.66 -15.95 -5.68
CA PRO A 274 -3.56 -14.88 -6.10
C PRO A 274 -4.02 -13.98 -4.93
N GLY A 275 -4.44 -12.77 -5.26
CA GLY A 275 -4.93 -11.77 -4.32
C GLY A 275 -6.19 -12.21 -3.55
N GLY A 276 -6.22 -11.89 -2.25
CA GLY A 276 -7.31 -12.20 -1.33
C GLY A 276 -7.52 -13.68 -1.02
N LYS A 277 -6.78 -14.60 -1.64
CA LYS A 277 -7.01 -16.04 -1.53
C LYS A 277 -6.29 -16.68 -0.33
N ILE A 278 -6.89 -17.76 0.16
CA ILE A 278 -6.34 -18.70 1.13
C ILE A 278 -5.61 -19.80 0.35
N ILE A 279 -4.46 -20.24 0.85
CA ILE A 279 -3.76 -21.44 0.36
C ILE A 279 -3.30 -22.31 1.54
N LEU A 280 -3.09 -23.60 1.27
CA LEU A 280 -2.62 -24.57 2.24
C LEU A 280 -1.23 -25.11 1.85
N PHE A 281 -0.42 -25.42 2.85
CA PHE A 281 0.75 -26.28 2.73
C PHE A 281 0.47 -27.55 3.54
N SER A 282 0.69 -28.74 2.96
CA SER A 282 0.31 -30.00 3.60
C SER A 282 1.43 -31.06 3.52
N GLY A 283 1.49 -31.95 4.51
CA GLY A 283 2.30 -33.17 4.51
C GLY A 283 1.80 -34.26 3.55
N ASP A 284 0.56 -34.17 3.05
CA ASP A 284 0.02 -34.98 1.95
C ASP A 284 -1.21 -34.26 1.33
N PRO A 285 -1.02 -33.46 0.27
CA PRO A 285 -2.12 -32.81 -0.44
C PRO A 285 -3.18 -33.76 -1.02
N SER A 286 -2.93 -35.08 -1.10
CA SER A 286 -3.89 -36.06 -1.63
C SER A 286 -4.89 -36.58 -0.59
N SER A 287 -4.61 -36.39 0.71
CA SER A 287 -5.52 -36.72 1.82
C SER A 287 -5.94 -35.51 2.67
N GLN A 288 -5.40 -34.33 2.36
CA GLN A 288 -5.74 -33.05 2.98
C GLN A 288 -7.20 -32.63 2.70
N GLU A 289 -7.96 -32.26 3.73
CA GLU A 289 -9.21 -31.49 3.57
C GLU A 289 -8.85 -30.03 3.22
N THR A 290 -9.52 -29.44 2.22
CA THR A 290 -9.02 -28.20 1.57
C THR A 290 -9.89 -26.95 1.77
N GLY A 291 -11.08 -27.07 2.37
CA GLY A 291 -11.99 -25.93 2.57
C GLY A 291 -12.22 -25.12 1.28
N ASN A 292 -12.11 -23.79 1.39
CA ASN A 292 -12.08 -22.85 0.26
C ASN A 292 -10.64 -22.47 -0.21
N ALA A 293 -9.61 -23.23 0.16
CA ALA A 293 -8.23 -22.97 -0.27
C ALA A 293 -8.09 -23.06 -1.80
N THR A 294 -7.49 -22.04 -2.41
CA THR A 294 -7.34 -21.93 -3.87
C THR A 294 -6.18 -22.76 -4.42
N LEU A 295 -5.16 -23.04 -3.59
CA LEU A 295 -4.00 -23.87 -3.92
C LEU A 295 -3.60 -24.70 -2.69
N VAL A 296 -3.09 -25.91 -2.93
CA VAL A 296 -2.46 -26.76 -1.90
C VAL A 296 -1.05 -27.13 -2.38
N TYR A 297 -0.06 -26.83 -1.56
CA TYR A 297 1.36 -27.09 -1.82
C TYR A 297 1.86 -28.30 -1.02
N ASP A 298 2.66 -29.16 -1.64
CA ASP A 298 3.29 -30.32 -1.00
C ASP A 298 4.54 -29.90 -0.22
N LEU A 299 4.51 -30.05 1.10
CA LEU A 299 5.68 -30.00 1.97
C LEU A 299 6.05 -31.35 2.59
N GLY A 300 5.26 -32.40 2.37
CA GLY A 300 5.56 -33.78 2.77
C GLY A 300 6.72 -34.37 1.98
N PHE A 301 6.76 -34.16 0.66
CA PHE A 301 7.86 -34.55 -0.21
C PHE A 301 9.22 -33.98 0.24
N THR A 302 9.20 -32.85 0.95
CA THR A 302 10.40 -32.16 1.46
C THR A 302 10.83 -32.64 2.85
N GLY A 303 9.98 -33.40 3.56
CA GLY A 303 10.14 -33.71 4.98
C GLY A 303 9.95 -32.50 5.91
N PHE A 304 9.42 -31.37 5.42
CA PHE A 304 9.13 -30.21 6.24
C PHE A 304 7.83 -30.40 7.04
N LEU A 305 6.76 -30.92 6.42
CA LEU A 305 5.52 -31.30 7.11
C LEU A 305 5.39 -32.82 7.24
N GLY A 306 4.80 -33.25 8.35
CA GLY A 306 4.58 -34.65 8.71
C GLY A 306 3.26 -35.25 8.19
N VAL A 307 3.17 -36.58 8.22
CA VAL A 307 1.96 -37.36 7.94
C VAL A 307 2.08 -38.75 8.57
N GLY A 308 0.98 -39.29 9.09
CA GLY A 308 0.88 -40.65 9.66
C GLY A 308 1.65 -40.86 10.97
N SER A 309 2.96 -41.04 10.86
CA SER A 309 3.88 -41.19 11.99
C SER A 309 5.22 -40.46 11.77
N ILE A 310 5.29 -39.63 10.72
CA ILE A 310 6.35 -38.65 10.53
C ILE A 310 5.89 -37.38 11.24
N ASP A 311 6.66 -36.92 12.22
CA ASP A 311 6.49 -35.64 12.90
C ASP A 311 7.41 -34.59 12.25
N GLY A 312 6.81 -33.59 11.63
CA GLY A 312 7.44 -32.38 11.13
C GLY A 312 7.43 -31.28 12.19
N LEU A 313 6.28 -30.64 12.38
CA LEU A 313 6.15 -29.39 13.16
C LEU A 313 6.50 -29.52 14.66
N ASP A 314 6.51 -30.73 15.22
CA ASP A 314 6.57 -31.15 16.63
C ASP A 314 5.21 -31.25 17.35
N ASP A 315 4.88 -32.48 17.71
CA ASP A 315 3.66 -32.96 18.40
C ASP A 315 3.33 -32.22 19.71
N ASN A 316 4.29 -31.51 20.31
CA ASN A 316 4.24 -31.06 21.72
C ASN A 316 4.96 -29.72 22.01
N SER A 317 6.00 -29.35 21.25
CA SER A 317 6.86 -28.18 21.51
C SER A 317 7.62 -27.68 20.27
N GLY A 318 6.90 -27.15 19.29
CA GLY A 318 7.48 -26.55 18.08
C GLY A 318 7.47 -25.02 18.05
N ARG A 319 8.21 -24.48 17.09
CA ARG A 319 8.13 -23.09 16.60
C ARG A 319 8.14 -23.11 15.09
N LEU A 320 7.18 -22.46 14.47
CA LEU A 320 7.14 -22.17 13.03
C LEU A 320 7.42 -20.68 12.80
N ARG A 321 8.18 -20.36 11.76
CA ARG A 321 8.43 -18.98 11.30
C ARG A 321 8.18 -18.87 9.81
N LEU A 322 7.49 -17.82 9.38
CA LEU A 322 7.50 -17.34 8.00
C LEU A 322 8.53 -16.21 7.92
N LEU A 323 9.47 -16.30 6.98
CA LEU A 323 10.48 -15.28 6.72
C LEU A 323 10.42 -14.87 5.25
N PHE A 324 10.87 -13.65 4.96
CA PHE A 324 11.00 -13.13 3.60
C PHE A 324 12.30 -12.35 3.45
N ALA A 325 13.05 -12.67 2.40
CA ALA A 325 14.26 -11.98 1.95
C ALA A 325 14.05 -11.43 0.53
N GLU A 326 14.54 -10.22 0.27
CA GLU A 326 14.75 -9.73 -1.10
C GLU A 326 15.90 -10.53 -1.78
N GLU A 327 16.04 -10.47 -3.11
CA GLU A 327 17.07 -11.24 -3.84
C GLU A 327 18.52 -10.96 -3.39
N ASP A 328 18.80 -9.72 -2.97
CA ASP A 328 20.10 -9.29 -2.43
C ASP A 328 20.25 -9.51 -0.90
N GLU A 329 19.21 -9.95 -0.17
CA GLU A 329 19.25 -10.13 1.28
C GLU A 329 19.69 -11.55 1.70
N GLY A 330 20.93 -11.69 2.17
CA GLY A 330 21.48 -12.96 2.67
C GLY A 330 20.83 -13.53 3.95
N GLN A 331 19.83 -12.87 4.55
CA GLN A 331 19.02 -13.39 5.66
C GLN A 331 17.58 -12.85 5.62
N GLY A 332 16.59 -13.74 5.62
CA GLY A 332 15.17 -13.38 5.60
C GLY A 332 14.69 -12.72 6.90
N THR A 333 14.04 -11.57 6.75
CA THR A 333 13.39 -10.88 7.86
C THR A 333 12.08 -11.57 8.23
N GLN A 334 11.97 -12.04 9.47
CA GLN A 334 10.80 -12.75 10.02
C GLN A 334 9.50 -11.93 9.86
N VAL A 335 8.49 -12.54 9.25
CA VAL A 335 7.15 -11.97 9.03
C VAL A 335 6.16 -12.48 10.07
N CYS A 336 6.15 -13.80 10.28
CA CYS A 336 5.27 -14.47 11.21
C CYS A 336 6.07 -15.40 12.14
N ARG A 337 5.57 -15.61 13.36
CA ARG A 337 6.04 -16.64 14.29
C ARG A 337 4.86 -17.25 15.02
N VAL A 338 4.75 -18.57 14.93
CA VAL A 338 3.90 -19.42 15.78
C VAL A 338 4.83 -20.18 16.73
N GLN A 339 4.47 -20.33 18.00
CA GLN A 339 5.26 -21.14 18.95
C GLN A 339 4.37 -21.80 20.00
N TRP A 340 4.63 -23.08 20.26
CA TRP A 340 3.97 -23.87 21.28
C TRP A 340 4.97 -24.64 22.14
N ASN A 341 4.46 -25.16 23.25
CA ASN A 341 5.18 -25.94 24.26
C ASN A 341 4.13 -26.71 25.10
N PRO A 342 4.52 -27.57 26.05
CA PRO A 342 3.56 -28.33 26.86
C PRO A 342 2.56 -27.49 27.67
N THR A 343 2.84 -26.19 27.90
CA THR A 343 1.92 -25.25 28.56
C THR A 343 0.89 -24.66 27.59
N THR A 344 1.15 -24.68 26.28
CA THR A 344 0.16 -24.33 25.24
C THR A 344 -0.95 -25.39 25.16
N GLY A 345 -0.65 -26.64 25.50
CA GLY A 345 -1.66 -27.69 25.66
C GLY A 345 -2.26 -28.22 24.36
N ILE A 346 -1.50 -28.24 23.26
CA ILE A 346 -1.94 -28.87 22.00
C ILE A 346 -2.20 -30.37 22.25
N LEU A 347 -3.41 -30.83 21.93
CA LEU A 347 -3.76 -32.24 21.89
C LEU A 347 -3.88 -32.70 20.42
N VAL A 348 -4.37 -33.91 20.20
CA VAL A 348 -4.70 -34.40 18.85
C VAL A 348 -5.92 -33.65 18.33
N ASP A 349 -5.90 -33.27 17.05
CA ASP A 349 -6.93 -32.45 16.36
C ASP A 349 -7.04 -31.00 16.85
N ASN A 350 -6.02 -30.51 17.57
CA ASN A 350 -5.89 -29.11 17.93
C ASN A 350 -5.11 -28.31 16.87
N THR A 351 -5.49 -27.04 16.72
CA THR A 351 -4.83 -26.08 15.85
C THR A 351 -4.48 -24.79 16.59
N LEU A 352 -3.59 -23.99 15.99
CA LEU A 352 -3.31 -22.62 16.44
C LEU A 352 -3.81 -21.62 15.41
N VAL A 353 -4.83 -20.86 15.78
CA VAL A 353 -5.51 -19.86 14.93
C VAL A 353 -4.99 -18.47 15.25
N TRP A 354 -4.74 -17.66 14.21
CA TRP A 354 -4.32 -16.28 14.32
C TRP A 354 -5.46 -15.38 14.79
N ASN A 355 -5.25 -14.62 15.88
CA ASN A 355 -6.30 -13.78 16.47
C ASN A 355 -6.35 -12.33 15.95
N GLY A 356 -5.74 -12.07 14.79
CA GLY A 356 -5.65 -10.73 14.18
C GLY A 356 -4.61 -9.80 14.82
N GLY A 357 -3.96 -10.19 15.93
CA GLY A 357 -2.87 -9.43 16.54
C GLY A 357 -1.55 -9.49 15.75
N PRO A 358 -0.49 -8.76 16.15
CA PRO A 358 0.75 -8.70 15.37
C PRO A 358 1.40 -10.09 15.15
N PRO A 359 1.52 -10.60 13.91
CA PRO A 359 1.75 -12.03 13.61
C PRO A 359 3.12 -12.59 14.03
N SER A 360 4.00 -11.76 14.60
CA SER A 360 5.30 -12.14 15.18
C SER A 360 5.29 -12.27 16.71
N LYS A 361 4.10 -12.19 17.34
CA LYS A 361 3.90 -12.26 18.80
C LYS A 361 3.18 -13.55 19.19
N ASP A 362 3.64 -14.18 20.27
CA ASP A 362 3.06 -15.44 20.75
C ASP A 362 1.65 -15.23 21.33
N THR A 363 1.33 -14.00 21.77
CA THR A 363 -0.01 -13.57 22.18
C THR A 363 -1.02 -13.44 21.03
N SER A 364 -0.59 -13.67 19.78
CA SER A 364 -1.44 -13.58 18.59
C SER A 364 -1.98 -14.93 18.10
N TRP A 365 -1.82 -15.98 18.89
CA TRP A 365 -2.22 -17.34 18.58
C TRP A 365 -3.16 -17.89 19.66
N ASN A 366 -4.33 -18.33 19.24
CA ASN A 366 -5.32 -18.99 20.10
C ASN A 366 -5.34 -20.49 19.80
N LEU A 367 -5.46 -21.32 20.83
CA LEU A 367 -5.70 -22.76 20.67
C LEU A 367 -7.16 -22.98 20.24
N SER A 368 -7.38 -23.68 19.13
CA SER A 368 -8.69 -24.15 18.68
C SER A 368 -8.79 -25.67 18.77
N ASN A 369 -10.00 -26.18 19.04
CA ASN A 369 -10.37 -27.60 19.04
C ASN A 369 -11.26 -27.96 17.83
N ASN A 370 -11.33 -27.05 16.84
CA ASN A 370 -12.13 -27.20 15.63
C ASN A 370 -11.24 -26.72 14.46
N PRO A 371 -10.51 -27.62 13.80
CA PRO A 371 -9.68 -27.27 12.64
C PRO A 371 -10.53 -26.70 11.49
N THR A 372 -10.01 -25.72 10.77
CA THR A 372 -10.68 -25.07 9.63
C THR A 372 -9.76 -24.99 8.39
N PRO A 373 -9.23 -26.12 7.88
CA PRO A 373 -8.24 -26.08 6.79
C PRO A 373 -8.83 -25.52 5.49
N GLY A 374 -8.43 -24.30 5.12
CA GLY A 374 -8.88 -23.58 3.94
C GLY A 374 -10.02 -22.59 4.18
N ASP A 375 -10.44 -22.38 5.44
CA ASP A 375 -11.61 -21.60 5.86
C ASP A 375 -11.25 -20.66 7.04
N VAL A 376 -11.85 -19.47 7.09
CA VAL A 376 -11.54 -18.38 8.06
C VAL A 376 -12.79 -17.89 8.80
#